data_AF-A0AAJ6BMT3-F1
#
_entry.id   AF-A0AAJ6BMT3-F1
#
_cell.length_a   1.000
_cell.length_b   1.000
_cell.length_c   1.000
_cell.angle_alpha   90.00
_cell.angle_beta   90.00
_cell.angle_gamma   90.00
#
_symmetry.space_group_name_H-M   'P 1'
#
loop_
_entity.id
_entity.type
_entity.pdbx_description
1 polymer ?
#
loop_
_entity_poly.entity_id
_entity_poly.type
_entity_poly.pdbx_seq_one_letter_code
_entity_poly.pdbx_strand_id
1 'polypeptide(L)'
;MRHSLRIAAATGLLMALAACAHQIPAGIDTAPEAPGFLWGLWHGFIFPFAWIGSLFRPDIAVYAVPNNGGWYDFGFFLGITVLGGGSHFGASRRRRG
;
A
#
# COMPACT_ATOMS: atom_id res chain seq x y z
N MET A 1 -0.02 -34.53 -12.84
CA MET A 1 -0.78 -34.74 -11.58
C MET A 1 -0.19 -33.98 -10.39
N ARG A 2 1.07 -34.21 -9.97
CA ARG A 2 1.67 -33.50 -8.79
C ARG A 2 1.77 -31.97 -8.97
N HIS A 3 2.05 -31.48 -10.17
CA HIS A 3 2.08 -30.03 -10.46
C HIS A 3 0.69 -29.39 -10.40
N SER A 4 -0.32 -30.04 -10.99
CA SER A 4 -1.72 -29.60 -10.94
C SER A 4 -2.25 -29.51 -9.51
N LEU A 5 -1.88 -30.47 -8.66
CA LEU A 5 -2.26 -30.47 -7.23
C LEU A 5 -1.59 -29.31 -6.46
N ARG A 6 -0.32 -29.02 -6.74
CA ARG A 6 0.40 -27.88 -6.13
C ARG A 6 -0.19 -26.54 -6.56
N ILE A 7 -0.56 -26.39 -7.82
CA ILE A 7 -1.22 -25.17 -8.32
C ILE A 7 -2.57 -24.98 -7.66
N ALA A 8 -3.41 -26.03 -7.60
CA ALA A 8 -4.72 -25.95 -6.94
C ALA A 8 -4.59 -25.59 -5.44
N ALA A 9 -3.63 -26.19 -4.74
CA ALA A 9 -3.36 -25.88 -3.34
C ALA A 9 -2.88 -24.43 -3.15
N ALA A 10 -1.99 -23.94 -4.03
CA ALA A 10 -1.50 -22.57 -3.99
C ALA A 10 -2.63 -21.56 -4.27
N THR A 11 -3.46 -21.80 -5.28
CA THR A 11 -4.62 -20.94 -5.58
C THR A 11 -5.62 -20.93 -4.43
N GLY A 12 -5.92 -22.10 -3.85
CA GLY A 12 -6.81 -22.20 -2.69
C GLY A 12 -6.28 -21.43 -1.47
N LEU A 13 -4.98 -21.53 -1.20
CA LEU A 13 -4.32 -20.77 -0.14
C LEU A 13 -4.39 -19.26 -0.38
N LEU A 14 -4.12 -18.80 -1.61
CA LEU A 14 -4.21 -17.39 -1.98
C LEU A 14 -5.63 -16.84 -1.83
N MET A 15 -6.65 -17.60 -2.23
CA MET A 15 -8.04 -17.21 -2.07
C MET A 15 -8.44 -17.13 -0.58
N ALA A 16 -7.99 -18.07 0.24
CA ALA A 16 -8.24 -18.04 1.68
C ALA A 16 -7.60 -16.81 2.35
N LEU A 17 -6.40 -16.42 1.93
CA LEU A 17 -5.71 -15.21 2.43
C LEU A 17 -6.42 -13.92 2.02
N ALA A 18 -6.95 -13.86 0.79
CA ALA A 18 -7.66 -12.68 0.30
C ALA A 18 -9.02 -12.45 1.00
N ALA A 19 -9.64 -13.50 1.56
CA ALA A 19 -10.95 -13.41 2.21
C ALA A 19 -10.97 -12.49 3.46
N CYS A 20 -9.82 -12.22 4.07
CA CYS A 20 -9.71 -11.34 5.23
C CYS A 20 -9.55 -9.85 4.89
N ALA A 21 -9.36 -9.49 3.61
CA ALA A 21 -9.01 -8.14 3.20
C ALA A 21 -10.23 -7.20 2.99
N HIS A 22 -11.27 -7.35 3.80
CA HIS A 22 -12.49 -6.51 3.68
C HIS A 22 -12.29 -5.15 4.34
N GLN A 23 -12.58 -4.05 3.63
CA GLN A 23 -12.55 -2.71 4.21
C GLN A 23 -13.78 -2.43 5.08
N ILE A 24 -13.55 -1.77 6.22
CA ILE A 24 -14.62 -1.37 7.13
C ILE A 24 -15.41 -0.21 6.49
N PRO A 25 -16.75 -0.20 6.53
CA PRO A 25 -17.56 0.85 5.91
C PRO A 25 -17.20 2.28 6.35
N ALA A 26 -16.77 2.45 7.60
CA ALA A 26 -16.33 3.74 8.14
C ALA A 26 -14.98 4.25 7.61
N GLY A 27 -14.22 3.40 6.89
CA GLY A 27 -12.93 3.76 6.32
C GLY A 27 -13.02 4.38 4.92
N ILE A 28 -14.17 4.24 4.25
CA ILE A 28 -14.38 4.72 2.90
C ILE A 28 -15.42 5.83 2.90
N ASP A 29 -15.11 6.93 2.22
CA ASP A 29 -16.05 8.01 1.95
C ASP A 29 -16.12 8.26 0.44
N THR A 30 -17.33 8.38 -0.07
CA THR A 30 -17.63 8.65 -1.48
C THR A 30 -17.81 10.13 -1.78
N ALA A 31 -17.68 11.00 -0.77
CA ALA A 31 -17.74 12.43 -0.94
C ALA A 31 -16.63 12.91 -1.92
N PRO A 32 -16.92 13.89 -2.81
CA PRO A 32 -15.93 14.43 -3.75
C PRO A 32 -14.65 14.97 -3.10
N GLU A 33 -14.75 15.43 -1.86
CA GLU A 33 -13.66 15.93 -1.02
C GLU A 33 -12.82 14.83 -0.35
N ALA A 34 -13.27 13.57 -0.41
CA ALA A 34 -12.55 12.46 0.19
C ALA A 34 -11.12 12.35 -0.40
N PRO A 35 -10.08 12.16 0.43
CA PRO A 35 -8.72 11.98 -0.04
C PRO A 35 -8.62 10.88 -1.08
N GLY A 36 -8.16 11.24 -2.28
CA GLY A 36 -8.00 10.32 -3.42
C GLY A 36 -6.54 10.05 -3.77
N PHE A 37 -6.29 9.66 -5.02
CA PHE A 37 -4.96 9.23 -5.48
C PHE A 37 -3.82 10.20 -5.15
N LEU A 38 -3.98 11.51 -5.43
CA LEU A 38 -2.91 12.49 -5.20
C LEU A 38 -2.61 12.69 -3.70
N TRP A 39 -3.66 12.64 -2.86
CA TRP A 39 -3.49 12.66 -1.41
C TRP A 39 -2.81 11.37 -0.92
N GLY A 40 -3.17 10.23 -1.49
CA GLY A 40 -2.48 8.97 -1.24
C GLY A 40 -0.99 9.10 -1.55
N LEU A 41 -0.65 9.57 -2.75
CA LEU A 41 0.74 9.76 -3.19
C LEU A 41 1.53 10.66 -2.23
N TRP A 42 0.94 11.78 -1.82
CA TRP A 42 1.55 12.69 -0.85
C TRP A 42 1.73 12.04 0.53
N HIS A 43 0.70 11.41 1.07
CA HIS A 43 0.75 10.74 2.38
C HIS A 43 1.75 9.58 2.40
N GLY A 44 1.82 8.80 1.31
CA GLY A 44 2.82 7.76 1.13
C GLY A 44 4.24 8.31 1.06
N PHE A 45 4.44 9.46 0.41
CA PHE A 45 5.73 10.15 0.38
C PHE A 45 6.14 10.64 1.78
N ILE A 46 5.25 11.26 2.55
CA ILE A 46 5.61 11.75 3.89
C ILE A 46 5.55 10.66 5.00
N PHE A 47 5.21 9.41 4.65
CA PHE A 47 4.98 8.31 5.57
C PHE A 47 6.02 8.19 6.69
N PRO A 48 7.35 8.21 6.44
CA PRO A 48 8.33 8.03 7.51
C PRO A 48 8.23 9.12 8.58
N PHE A 49 7.98 10.36 8.16
CA PHE A 49 7.85 11.50 9.06
C PHE A 49 6.51 11.47 9.81
N ALA A 50 5.42 11.14 9.12
CA ALA A 50 4.10 10.99 9.73
C ALA A 50 4.09 9.86 10.78
N TRP A 51 4.75 8.75 10.47
CA TRP A 51 4.91 7.63 11.40
C TRP A 51 5.72 8.04 12.64
N ILE A 52 6.87 8.70 12.50
CA ILE A 52 7.64 9.22 13.63
C ILE A 52 6.78 10.17 14.49
N GLY A 53 6.04 11.09 13.86
CA GLY A 53 5.14 12.01 14.57
C GLY A 53 4.06 11.28 15.37
N SER A 54 3.45 10.24 14.78
CA SER A 54 2.39 9.46 15.42
C SER A 54 2.81 8.78 16.74
N LEU A 55 4.12 8.53 16.95
CA LEU A 55 4.64 7.97 18.20
C LEU A 55 4.53 8.93 19.38
N PHE A 56 4.44 10.23 19.13
CA PHE A 56 4.40 11.27 20.17
C PHE A 56 3.05 11.99 20.24
N ARG A 57 2.26 11.90 19.17
CA ARG A 57 1.05 12.71 18.97
C ARG A 57 -0.07 11.82 18.41
N PRO A 58 -1.11 11.50 19.21
CA PRO A 58 -2.18 10.59 18.78
C PRO A 58 -3.09 11.20 17.70
N ASP A 59 -3.01 12.52 17.49
CA ASP A 59 -3.72 13.26 16.46
C ASP A 59 -3.08 13.15 15.07
N ILE A 60 -1.88 12.56 14.96
CA ILE A 60 -1.19 12.38 13.68
C ILE A 60 -1.56 11.02 13.08
N ALA A 61 -2.43 11.06 12.07
CA ALA A 61 -2.75 9.90 11.26
C ALA A 61 -1.70 9.73 10.15
N VAL A 62 -1.14 8.53 10.05
CA VAL A 62 -0.21 8.16 8.97
C VAL A 62 -0.94 8.01 7.63
N TYR A 63 -2.22 7.69 7.69
CA TYR A 63 -3.06 7.34 6.57
C TYR A 63 -4.44 7.99 6.78
N ALA A 64 -5.00 8.59 5.74
CA ALA A 64 -6.27 9.29 5.82
C ALA A 64 -7.43 8.32 6.04
N VAL A 65 -8.24 8.59 7.06
CA VAL A 65 -9.47 7.86 7.34
C VAL A 65 -10.56 8.89 7.68
N PRO A 66 -11.69 8.92 6.94
CA PRO A 66 -11.99 8.12 5.75
C PRO A 66 -11.26 8.61 4.48
N ASN A 67 -11.21 7.78 3.44
CA ASN A 67 -10.67 8.12 2.12
C ASN A 67 -11.50 7.50 0.98
N ASN A 68 -11.16 7.74 -0.28
CA ASN A 68 -11.95 7.24 -1.42
C ASN A 68 -11.71 5.76 -1.82
N GLY A 69 -10.98 5.01 -0.99
CA GLY A 69 -10.65 3.60 -1.15
C GLY A 69 -9.46 3.36 -2.06
N GLY A 70 -9.64 2.46 -3.03
CA GLY A 70 -8.54 1.87 -3.81
C GLY A 70 -7.62 2.85 -4.54
N TRP A 71 -8.12 4.02 -4.94
CA TRP A 71 -7.30 5.04 -5.59
C TRP A 71 -6.36 5.75 -4.61
N TYR A 72 -6.85 6.10 -3.43
CA TYR A 72 -6.02 6.60 -2.34
C TYR A 72 -4.98 5.55 -1.92
N ASP A 73 -5.37 4.29 -1.75
CA ASP A 73 -4.47 3.17 -1.44
C ASP A 73 -3.35 3.00 -2.47
N PHE A 74 -3.71 3.04 -3.75
CA PHE A 74 -2.75 2.94 -4.84
C PHE A 74 -1.75 4.10 -4.84
N GLY A 75 -2.23 5.33 -4.63
CA GLY A 75 -1.37 6.50 -4.46
C GLY A 75 -0.43 6.35 -3.28
N PHE A 76 -0.94 5.94 -2.11
CA PHE A 76 -0.17 5.74 -0.89
C PHE A 76 0.96 4.73 -1.06
N PHE A 77 0.65 3.58 -1.68
CA PHE A 77 1.65 2.58 -2.02
C PHE A 77 2.74 3.15 -2.94
N LEU A 78 2.36 3.86 -4.00
CA LEU A 78 3.32 4.48 -4.92
C LEU A 78 4.20 5.50 -4.17
N GLY A 79 3.60 6.35 -3.33
CA GLY A 79 4.31 7.35 -2.53
C GLY A 79 5.39 6.74 -1.63
N ILE A 80 5.09 5.60 -0.98
CA ILE A 80 6.07 4.86 -0.17
C ILE A 80 7.25 4.41 -1.04
N THR A 81 6.97 3.82 -2.21
CA THR A 81 8.04 3.25 -3.07
C THR A 81 8.99 4.30 -3.65
N VAL A 82 8.55 5.56 -3.76
CA VAL A 82 9.37 6.68 -4.23
C VAL A 82 10.48 7.03 -3.24
N LEU A 83 10.25 6.93 -1.93
CA LEU A 83 11.29 7.10 -0.90
C LEU A 83 12.00 5.81 -0.51
N GLY A 84 11.32 4.66 -0.61
CA GLY A 84 11.75 3.38 -0.03
C GLY A 84 12.68 2.49 -0.86
N GLY A 85 13.22 2.94 -2.00
CA GLY A 85 14.26 2.19 -2.72
C GLY A 85 13.90 1.63 -4.10
N GLY A 86 12.83 2.11 -4.75
CA GLY A 86 12.54 1.77 -6.16
C GLY A 86 13.56 2.31 -7.17
N SER A 87 14.37 3.32 -6.80
CA SER A 87 15.33 3.98 -7.69
C SER A 87 16.81 3.83 -7.29
N HIS A 88 17.12 3.24 -6.12
CA HIS A 88 18.51 3.10 -5.65
C HIS A 88 19.07 1.67 -5.78
N PHE A 89 18.24 0.66 -6.01
CA PHE A 89 18.68 -0.73 -6.23
C PHE A 89 18.48 -1.23 -7.67
N GLY A 90 18.08 -0.33 -8.58
CA GLY A 90 17.89 -0.61 -10.00
C GLY A 90 19.20 -0.76 -10.76
N ALA A 91 19.62 -2.02 -10.93
CA ALA A 91 20.68 -2.48 -11.82
C ALA A 91 22.11 -1.98 -11.50
N SER A 92 22.82 -2.72 -10.64
CA SER A 92 24.27 -2.86 -10.84
C SER A 92 24.48 -3.43 -12.24
N ARG A 93 24.82 -2.58 -13.21
CA ARG A 93 25.28 -3.00 -14.54
C ARG A 93 26.46 -3.94 -14.31
N ARG A 94 26.23 -5.26 -14.45
CA ARG A 94 27.28 -6.28 -14.41
C ARG A 94 28.29 -5.91 -15.48
N ARG A 95 29.42 -5.30 -15.08
CA ARG A 95 30.56 -5.10 -15.96
C ARG A 95 31.08 -6.50 -16.28
N ARG A 96 30.75 -7.00 -17.48
CA ARG A 96 31.43 -8.14 -18.08
C ARG A 96 32.81 -7.63 -18.51
N GLY A 97 33.83 -7.97 -17.71
CA GLY A 97 35.20 -8.13 -18.17
C GLY A 97 35.41 -9.56 -18.63
#